data_AF-A0A5N9EEM6-F1
#
_entry.id   AF-A0A5N9EEM6-F1
#
_cell.length_a   1.000
_cell.length_b   1.000
_cell.length_c   1.000
_cell.angle_alpha   90.00
_cell.angle_beta   90.00
_cell.angle_gamma   90.00
#
_symmetry.space_group_name_H-M   'P 1'
#
loop_
_entity.id
_entity.type
_entity.pdbx_description
1 polymer ?
#
loop_
_entity_poly.entity_id
_entity_poly.type
_entity_poly.pdbx_seq_one_letter_code
_entity_poly.pdbx_strand_id
1 'polypeptide(L)' 'IGIRPGEKLHEFLVSKDEARQVIEYDEYFIIEPSYHTWGYEKPDGGKVVGDRFEYSSENNPWKLTKSQIIDLLNSI' A
#
# COMPACT_ATOMS: atom_id res chain seq x y z
N ILE A 1 5.36 -9.27 -26.78
CA ILE A 1 4.99 -10.67 -26.46
C ILE A 1 3.81 -10.81 -25.49
N GLY A 2 3.18 -9.72 -25.03
CA GLY A 2 2.01 -9.81 -24.14
C GLY A 2 2.40 -10.10 -22.68
N ILE A 3 1.39 -10.41 -21.86
CA ILE A 3 1.51 -10.73 -20.42
C ILE A 3 2.09 -12.14 -20.27
N ARG A 4 3.08 -12.32 -19.39
CA ARG A 4 3.66 -13.66 -19.12
C ARG A 4 2.86 -14.39 -18.01
N PRO A 5 2.91 -15.73 -17.98
CA PRO A 5 2.28 -16.48 -16.89
C PRO A 5 2.78 -16.05 -15.51
N GLY A 6 1.85 -15.72 -14.62
CA GLY A 6 2.14 -15.29 -13.25
C GLY A 6 2.35 -13.77 -13.08
N GLU A 7 2.33 -12.98 -14.16
CA GLU A 7 2.44 -11.53 -14.07
C GLU A 7 1.07 -10.86 -13.92
N LYS A 8 1.00 -9.83 -13.06
CA LYS A 8 -0.14 -8.91 -12.98
C LYS A 8 0.18 -7.61 -13.71
N LEU A 9 -0.86 -6.92 -14.18
CA LEU A 9 -0.72 -5.57 -14.75
C LEU A 9 -0.46 -4.51 -13.66
N HIS A 10 -1.09 -4.68 -12.51
CA HIS A 10 -0.95 -3.82 -11.34
C HIS A 10 -0.76 -4.68 -10.09
N GLU A 11 0.19 -4.30 -9.25
CA GLU A 11 0.39 -4.90 -7.94
C GLU A 11 -0.37 -4.13 -6.86
N PHE A 12 -0.77 -4.86 -5.82
CA PHE A 12 -1.51 -4.37 -4.66
C PHE A 12 -0.61 -4.45 -3.43
N LEU A 13 -0.65 -3.40 -2.60
CA LEU A 13 -0.07 -3.39 -1.26
C LEU A 13 -1.14 -3.48 -0.17
N VAL A 14 -2.32 -2.89 -0.42
CA VAL A 14 -3.51 -3.03 0.43
C VAL A 14 -4.69 -3.40 -0.46
N SER A 15 -5.26 -4.58 -0.25
CA SER A 15 -6.46 -5.03 -0.94
C SER A 15 -7.73 -4.43 -0.33
N LYS A 16 -8.84 -4.44 -1.08
CA LYS A 16 -10.16 -4.01 -0.59
C LYS A 16 -10.64 -4.80 0.63
N ASP A 17 -10.28 -6.07 0.73
CA ASP A 17 -10.70 -6.93 1.85
C ASP A 17 -9.95 -6.57 3.14
N GLU A 18 -8.70 -6.10 3.03
CA GLU A 18 -7.89 -5.63 4.15
C GLU A 18 -8.27 -4.22 4.62
N ALA A 19 -8.99 -3.44 3.81
CA ALA A 19 -9.32 -2.04 4.07
C ALA A 19 -9.92 -1.78 5.46
N ARG A 20 -10.76 -2.69 5.95
CA ARG A 20 -11.41 -2.57 7.27
C ARG A 20 -10.44 -2.57 8.45
N GLN A 21 -9.22 -3.02 8.22
CA GLN A 21 -8.16 -3.14 9.21
C GLN A 21 -7.04 -2.12 8.95
N VAL A 22 -7.19 -1.23 7.97
CA VAL A 22 -6.12 -0.35 7.54
C VAL A 22 -6.26 1.02 8.18
N ILE A 23 -5.15 1.50 8.74
CA ILE A 23 -5.00 2.83 9.31
C ILE A 23 -3.94 3.57 8.53
N GLU A 24 -4.31 4.73 8.02
CA GLU A 24 -3.47 5.65 7.26
C GLU A 24 -2.74 6.62 8.20
N TYR A 25 -1.44 6.78 7.97
CA TYR A 25 -0.57 7.80 8.54
C TYR A 25 0.10 8.57 7.39
N ASP A 26 0.82 9.65 7.73
CA ASP A 26 1.41 10.55 6.73
C ASP A 26 2.38 9.85 5.78
N GLU A 27 3.15 8.87 6.27
CA GLU A 27 4.21 8.21 5.49
C GLU A 27 4.02 6.69 5.34
N TYR A 28 3.04 6.10 6.02
CA TYR A 28 2.85 4.65 6.03
C TYR A 28 1.41 4.25 6.35
N PHE A 29 1.11 2.97 6.15
CA PHE A 29 -0.14 2.34 6.54
C PHE A 29 0.14 1.24 7.57
N ILE A 30 -0.78 1.05 8.51
CA ILE A 30 -0.81 -0.12 9.39
C ILE A 30 -2.00 -0.98 9.01
N ILE A 31 -1.75 -2.25 8.74
CA ILE A 31 -2.81 -3.28 8.68
C ILE A 31 -2.89 -3.91 10.06
N GLU A 32 -3.95 -3.60 10.80
CA GLU A 32 -4.20 -4.12 12.15
C GLU A 32 -4.40 -5.65 12.10
N PRO A 33 -3.95 -6.42 13.09
CA PRO A 33 -4.21 -7.86 13.15
C PRO A 33 -5.72 -8.15 13.22
N SER A 34 -6.21 -9.15 12.48
CA SER A 34 -7.64 -9.52 12.51
C SER A 34 -8.07 -10.09 13.87
N TYR A 35 -7.10 -10.52 14.67
CA TYR A 35 -7.30 -11.04 16.03
C TYR A 35 -6.13 -10.62 16.92
N HIS A 36 -6.43 -10.10 18.11
CA HIS A 36 -5.42 -9.36 18.88
C HIS A 36 -5.50 -9.54 20.40
N THR A 37 -5.78 -10.78 20.87
CA THR A 37 -5.91 -11.12 22.30
C THR A 37 -4.61 -11.12 23.12
N TRP A 38 -3.48 -10.80 22.50
CA TRP A 38 -2.15 -10.82 23.13
C TRP A 38 -1.72 -9.43 23.67
N GLY A 39 -2.67 -8.51 23.84
CA GLY A 39 -2.42 -7.16 24.35
C GLY A 39 -1.93 -6.19 23.28
N TYR A 40 -2.36 -6.36 22.03
CA TYR A 40 -2.09 -5.39 20.98
C TYR A 40 -2.74 -4.05 21.32
N GLU A 41 -1.93 -3.01 21.33
CA GLU A 41 -2.39 -1.63 21.41
C GLU A 41 -2.18 -0.98 20.05
N LYS A 42 -3.28 -0.50 19.48
CA LYS A 42 -3.26 0.27 18.25
C LYS A 42 -2.47 1.56 18.48
N PRO A 43 -1.52 1.92 17.61
CA PRO A 43 -0.86 3.22 17.69
C PRO A 43 -1.84 4.38 17.47
N ASP A 44 -1.65 5.47 18.21
CA ASP A 44 -2.47 6.67 18.10
C ASP A 44 -2.08 7.54 16.87
N GLY A 45 -2.99 8.41 16.46
CA GLY A 45 -2.73 9.46 15.47
C GLY A 45 -3.02 9.08 14.01
N GLY A 46 -3.41 7.83 13.75
CA GLY A 46 -3.80 7.37 12.42
C GLY A 46 -5.28 7.59 12.09
N LYS A 47 -5.61 7.58 10.80
CA LYS A 47 -6.98 7.71 10.29
C LYS A 47 -7.47 6.38 9.69
N VAL A 48 -8.67 5.95 10.07
CA VAL A 48 -9.32 4.78 9.46
C VAL A 48 -9.65 5.09 7.99
N VAL A 49 -9.25 4.20 7.08
CA VAL A 49 -9.57 4.33 5.66
C VAL A 49 -11.03 3.93 5.38
N GLY A 50 -11.55 4.25 4.19
CA GLY A 50 -12.91 3.85 3.81
C GLY A 50 -13.04 2.35 3.51
N ASP A 51 -14.24 1.80 3.65
CA ASP A 51 -14.55 0.36 3.42
C ASP A 51 -14.21 -0.16 2.01
N ARG A 52 -13.98 0.74 1.05
CA ARG A 52 -13.61 0.41 -0.35
C ARG A 52 -12.20 0.87 -0.71
N PHE A 53 -11.40 1.25 0.29
CA PHE A 53 -10.03 1.64 0.10
C PHE A 53 -9.21 0.51 -0.53
N GLU A 54 -8.26 0.88 -1.37
CA GLU A 54 -7.34 -0.03 -2.04
C GLU A 54 -6.09 0.77 -2.34
N TYR A 55 -4.92 0.20 -2.11
CA TYR A 55 -3.66 0.82 -2.47
C TYR A 55 -2.90 -0.09 -3.43
N SER A 56 -2.80 0.36 -4.68
CA SER A 56 -2.20 -0.37 -5.78
C SER A 56 -1.31 0.54 -6.63
N SER A 57 -0.42 -0.07 -7.41
CA SER A 57 0.39 0.65 -8.41
C SER A 57 -0.44 1.39 -9.47
N GLU A 58 -1.72 1.01 -9.65
CA GLU A 58 -2.64 1.71 -10.56
C GLU A 58 -3.06 3.08 -10.00
N ASN A 59 -3.51 3.08 -8.74
CA ASN A 59 -4.16 4.20 -8.08
C ASN A 59 -3.24 5.03 -7.18
N ASN A 60 -2.00 4.60 -6.98
CA ASN A 60 -1.01 5.35 -6.22
C ASN A 60 -0.85 6.77 -6.83
N PRO A 61 -1.09 7.84 -6.05
CA PRO A 61 -0.99 9.21 -6.53
C PRO A 61 0.44 9.59 -6.90
N TRP A 62 1.44 8.94 -6.30
CA TRP A 62 2.84 9.19 -6.59
C TRP A 62 3.36 8.21 -7.64
N LYS A 63 3.78 8.75 -8.79
CA LYS A 63 4.43 8.01 -9.86
C LYS A 63 5.73 8.72 -10.24
N LEU A 64 6.81 7.95 -10.31
CA LEU A 64 8.10 8.49 -10.71
C LEU A 64 8.10 8.83 -12.20
N THR A 65 8.64 9.99 -12.53
CA THR A 65 8.96 10.38 -13.89
C THR A 65 10.21 9.62 -14.38
N LYS A 66 10.41 9.61 -15.69
CA LYS A 66 11.62 9.06 -16.30
C LYS A 66 12.91 9.64 -15.69
N SER A 67 12.96 10.96 -15.45
CA SER A 67 14.13 11.60 -14.85
C SER A 67 14.39 11.07 -13.44
N GLN A 68 13.36 11.04 -12.59
CA GLN A 68 13.48 10.56 -11.21
C GLN A 68 13.93 9.09 -11.15
N ILE A 69 13.51 8.25 -12.10
CA ILE A 69 13.99 6.87 -12.20
C ILE A 69 15.48 6.84 -12.55
N ILE A 70 15.93 7.65 -13.50
CA ILE A 70 17.36 7.74 -13.87
C ILE A 70 18.18 8.24 -12.67
N ASP A 71 17.69 9.26 -11.97
CA ASP A 71 18.36 9.80 -10.79
C ASP A 71 18.47 8.75 -9.68
N LEU A 72 17.40 7.97 -9.44
CA LEU A 72 17.41 6.85 -8.50
C LEU A 72 18.44 5.78 -8.91
N LEU A 73 18.48 5.40 -10.19
CA LEU A 73 19.45 4.42 -10.69
C LEU A 73 20.90 4.88 -10.54
N ASN A 74 21.17 6.18 -10.67
CA ASN A 74 22.50 6.76 -10.49
C ASN A 74 22.89 6.91 -9.00
N SER A 75 21.94 6.75 -8.08
CA SER A 75 22.16 6.87 -6.63
C SER A 75 22.47 5.53 -5.93
N ILE A 76 22.35 4.42 -6.67
CA ILE A 76 22.65 3.04 -6.22
C ILE A 76 24.06 2.66 -6.66
#